data_AF-A0A699KBV2-F1
#
_entry.id   AF-A0A699KBV2-F1
#
_cell.length_a   1.000
_cell.length_b   1.000
_cell.length_c   1.000
_cell.angle_alpha   90.00
_cell.angle_beta   90.00
_cell.angle_gamma   90.00
#
_symmetry.space_group_name_H-M   'P 1'
#
loop_
_entity.id
_entity.type
_entity.pdbx_description
1 polymer ?
#
loop_
_entity_poly.entity_id
_entity_poly.type
_entity_poly.pdbx_seq_one_letter_code
_entity_poly.pdbx_strand_id
1 'polypeptide(L)'
;MGSGMATCDGSLSPSEFQIAANAFSEKWKKYNSGFPEWSWIDCSNRLGFSAHKNNDGFLSLQNVVLQRDLKDKLDDEGSSNDHEEPLDNATL
;
A
#
# COMPACT_ATOMS: atom_id res chain seq x y z
N MET A 1 -37.16 12.60 25.06
CA MET A 1 -36.08 13.24 24.26
C MET A 1 -34.94 12.24 24.16
N GLY A 2 -34.95 11.38 23.13
CA GLY A 2 -33.87 10.44 22.91
C GLY A 2 -32.73 11.14 22.19
N SER A 3 -31.61 11.37 22.88
CA SER A 3 -30.36 11.76 22.23
C SER A 3 -29.95 10.57 21.37
N GLY A 4 -30.13 10.69 20.05
CA GLY A 4 -29.66 9.70 19.10
C GLY A 4 -28.15 9.63 19.21
N MET A 5 -27.64 8.61 19.91
CA MET A 5 -26.22 8.26 19.86
C MET A 5 -25.89 8.01 18.40
N ALA A 6 -25.16 8.94 17.79
CA ALA A 6 -24.51 8.66 16.51
C ALA A 6 -23.64 7.42 16.75
N THR A 7 -24.02 6.30 16.14
CA THR A 7 -23.24 5.09 16.14
C THR A 7 -21.97 5.39 15.35
N CYS A 8 -20.89 5.71 16.06
CA CYS A 8 -19.56 5.81 15.47
C CYS A 8 -19.13 4.38 15.12
N ASP A 9 -19.39 3.99 13.88
CA ASP A 9 -18.98 2.70 13.32
C ASP A 9 -17.52 2.70 12.85
N GLY A 10 -16.84 3.85 12.95
CA GLY A 10 -15.46 4.05 12.50
C GLY A 10 -15.33 4.24 10.99
N SER A 11 -16.44 4.29 10.25
CA SER A 11 -16.44 4.51 8.81
C SER A 11 -16.31 6.00 8.48
N LEU A 12 -15.68 6.30 7.34
CA LEU A 12 -15.68 7.64 6.76
C LEU A 12 -16.54 7.64 5.49
N SER A 13 -17.34 8.68 5.30
CA SER A 13 -17.92 8.96 3.99
C SER A 13 -16.83 9.33 2.97
N PRO A 14 -17.08 9.21 1.66
CA PRO A 14 -16.11 9.59 0.64
C PRO A 14 -15.60 11.04 0.77
N SER A 15 -16.46 11.99 1.17
CA SER A 15 -16.08 13.38 1.43
C SER A 15 -15.20 13.53 2.65
N GLU A 16 -15.51 12.84 3.74
CA GLU A 16 -14.69 12.88 4.95
C GLU A 16 -13.32 12.27 4.69
N PHE A 17 -13.26 11.18 3.91
CA PHE A 17 -12.00 10.60 3.48
C PHE A 17 -11.16 11.58 2.67
N GLN A 18 -11.73 12.25 1.67
CA GLN A 18 -11.00 13.23 0.87
C GLN A 18 -10.50 14.41 1.71
N ILE A 19 -11.32 14.93 2.63
CA ILE A 19 -10.92 16.02 3.55
C ILE A 19 -9.76 15.54 4.44
N ALA A 20 -9.89 14.37 5.05
CA ALA A 20 -8.86 13.79 5.91
C ALA A 20 -7.57 13.53 5.14
N ALA A 21 -7.66 13.02 3.91
CA ALA A 21 -6.52 12.73 3.05
C ALA A 21 -5.73 13.99 2.67
N ASN A 22 -6.43 15.07 2.28
CA ASN A 22 -5.80 16.36 2.00
C ASN A 22 -5.10 16.91 3.25
N ALA A 23 -5.81 16.97 4.38
CA ALA A 23 -5.25 17.46 5.64
C ALA A 23 -4.04 16.62 6.11
N PHE A 24 -4.06 15.31 5.86
CA PHE A 24 -2.95 14.42 6.13
C PHE A 24 -1.73 14.77 5.28
N SER A 25 -1.89 14.94 3.97
CA SER A 25 -0.78 15.29 3.06
C SER A 25 -0.11 16.62 3.45
N GLU A 26 -0.90 17.64 3.80
CA GLU A 26 -0.38 18.94 4.23
C GLU A 26 0.39 18.86 5.55
N LYS A 27 -0.17 18.15 6.54
CA LYS A 27 0.51 17.91 7.81
C LYS A 27 1.78 17.10 7.62
N TRP A 28 1.73 16.05 6.79
CA TRP A 28 2.90 15.23 6.51
C TRP A 28 4.04 16.07 5.96
N LYS A 29 3.76 16.90 4.95
CA LYS A 29 4.75 17.80 4.35
C LYS A 29 5.40 18.74 5.37
N LYS A 30 4.61 19.26 6.32
CA LYS A 30 5.10 20.18 7.36
C LYS A 30 6.03 19.50 8.37
N TYR A 31 5.72 18.27 8.78
CA TYR A 31 6.39 17.63 9.92
C TYR A 31 7.38 16.52 9.53
N ASN A 32 7.32 16.01 8.31
CA ASN A 32 8.08 14.85 7.84
C ASN A 32 8.88 15.15 6.56
N SER A 33 9.48 16.33 6.46
CA SER A 33 10.20 16.78 5.25
C SER A 33 11.39 15.89 4.84
N GLY A 34 11.90 15.04 5.73
CA GLY A 34 12.93 14.05 5.42
C GLY A 34 12.42 12.74 4.83
N PHE A 35 11.10 12.57 4.72
CA PHE A 35 10.47 11.37 4.17
C PHE A 35 9.79 11.67 2.84
N PRO A 36 9.53 10.64 2.01
CA PRO A 36 8.76 10.84 0.78
C PRO A 36 7.40 11.48 1.06
N GLU A 37 6.97 12.37 0.15
CA GLU A 37 5.73 13.13 0.32
C GLU A 37 4.50 12.29 -0.05
N TRP A 38 3.45 12.41 0.78
CA TRP A 38 2.11 11.98 0.42
C TRP A 38 1.42 13.07 -0.41
N SER A 39 0.75 12.65 -1.49
CA SER A 39 0.02 13.56 -2.38
C SER A 39 -1.37 13.01 -2.70
N TRP A 40 -2.37 13.89 -2.70
CA TRP A 40 -3.71 13.53 -3.18
C TRP A 40 -3.73 13.58 -4.71
N ILE A 41 -4.17 12.48 -5.33
CA ILE A 41 -4.34 12.37 -6.78
C ILE A 41 -5.83 12.35 -7.09
N ASP A 42 -6.30 13.44 -7.68
CA ASP A 42 -7.66 13.55 -8.17
C ASP A 42 -7.83 12.75 -9.48
N CYS A 43 -8.82 11.86 -9.50
CA CYS A 43 -9.13 11.03 -10.67
C CYS A 43 -10.15 11.68 -11.61
N SER A 44 -10.85 12.74 -11.16
CA SER A 44 -11.85 13.45 -11.96
C SER A 44 -11.28 14.03 -13.27
N ASN A 45 -9.96 14.29 -13.31
CA ASN A 45 -9.29 14.88 -14.47
C ASN A 45 -8.63 13.86 -15.42
N ARG A 46 -8.64 12.55 -15.11
CA ARG A 46 -7.86 11.57 -15.89
C ARG A 46 -8.57 11.02 -17.12
N LEU A 47 -9.88 11.20 -17.21
CA LEU A 47 -10.69 10.57 -18.25
C LEU A 47 -11.83 11.54 -18.54
N GLY A 48 -11.96 12.02 -19.79
CA GLY A 48 -13.02 12.93 -20.26
C GLY A 48 -14.45 12.35 -20.17
N PHE A 49 -14.67 11.44 -19.23
CA PHE A 49 -15.91 10.83 -18.86
C PHE A 49 -16.39 11.56 -17.62
N SER A 50 -17.40 12.41 -17.80
CA SER A 50 -18.18 13.11 -16.78
C SER A 50 -18.96 12.17 -15.83
N ALA A 51 -18.50 10.93 -15.65
CA ALA A 51 -19.20 9.86 -14.95
C ALA A 51 -18.68 9.61 -13.52
N HIS A 52 -17.48 10.10 -13.18
CA HIS A 52 -16.93 9.90 -11.84
C HIS A 52 -17.43 10.99 -10.89
N LYS A 53 -18.01 10.52 -9.78
CA LYS A 53 -18.61 11.38 -8.76
C LYS A 53 -17.52 12.26 -8.17
N ASN A 54 -17.90 13.46 -7.78
CA ASN A 54 -17.12 14.33 -6.91
C ASN A 54 -16.57 13.45 -5.77
N ASN A 55 -15.24 13.42 -5.61
CA ASN A 55 -14.46 12.69 -4.59
C ASN A 55 -13.78 11.39 -5.04
N ASP A 56 -13.74 11.09 -6.34
CA ASP A 56 -12.88 10.00 -6.85
C ASP A 56 -11.40 10.43 -6.86
N GLY A 57 -10.63 9.87 -5.92
CA GLY A 57 -9.19 10.12 -5.79
C GLY A 57 -8.54 9.25 -4.73
N PHE A 58 -7.21 9.31 -4.64
CA PHE A 58 -6.45 8.49 -3.70
C PHE A 58 -5.17 9.19 -3.23
N LEU A 59 -4.65 8.74 -2.09
CA LEU A 59 -3.33 9.13 -1.59
C LEU A 59 -2.23 8.32 -2.25
N SER A 60 -1.23 9.02 -2.79
CA SER A 60 -0.06 8.43 -3.42
C SER A 60 1.19 8.77 -2.61
N LEU A 61 1.99 7.75 -2.34
CA LEU A 61 3.36 7.87 -1.83
C LEU A 61 4.29 7.26 -2.88
N GLN A 62 5.26 8.04 -3.34
CA GLN A 62 6.20 7.64 -4.39
C GLN A 62 7.62 7.60 -3.85
N ASN A 63 8.54 6.97 -4.61
CA ASN A 63 9.97 6.94 -4.29
C ASN A 63 10.33 6.31 -2.93
N VAL A 64 9.56 5.31 -2.49
CA VAL A 64 9.87 4.54 -1.28
C VAL A 64 10.83 3.40 -1.66
N VAL A 65 12.01 3.41 -1.05
CA VAL A 65 12.94 2.28 -1.13
C VAL A 65 12.69 1.36 0.06
N LEU A 66 12.09 0.20 -0.20
CA LEU A 66 11.99 -0.86 0.80
C LEU A 66 13.32 -1.62 0.81
N GLN A 67 14.11 -1.43 1.85
CA GLN A 67 15.19 -2.37 2.14
C GLN A 67 14.52 -3.68 2.53
N ARG A 68 14.61 -4.70 1.65
CA ARG A 68 14.29 -6.06 2.06
C ARG A 68 15.23 -6.41 3.19
N ASP A 69 14.70 -6.80 4.35
CA ASP A 69 15.51 -7.31 5.44
C ASP A 69 16.45 -8.37 4.85
N LEU A 70 17.76 -8.17 5.04
CA LEU A 70 18.82 -9.05 4.55
C LEU A 70 18.83 -10.38 5.36
N LYS A 71 17.67 -10.85 5.80
CA LYS A 71 17.49 -12.09 6.54
C LYS A 71 17.22 -13.28 5.62
N ASP A 72 16.72 -13.01 4.41
CA ASP A 72 16.44 -14.05 3.40
C ASP A 72 17.64 -14.32 2.46
N LYS A 73 18.87 -14.00 2.88
CA LYS A 73 20.08 -14.15 2.04
C LYS A 73 21.20 -15.01 2.66
N LEU A 74 20.87 -15.89 3.61
CA LEU A 74 21.86 -16.80 4.22
C LEU A 74 21.66 -18.28 3.90
N ASP A 75 20.75 -18.64 2.99
CA ASP A 75 20.49 -20.05 2.63
C ASP A 75 20.69 -20.38 1.13
N ASP A 76 21.46 -19.57 0.39
CA ASP A 76 21.86 -19.90 -0.99
C ASP A 76 23.37 -19.74 -1.18
N GLU A 77 24.15 -20.39 -0.32
CA GLU A 77 25.52 -20.77 -0.64
C GLU A 77 25.81 -22.16 -0.08
N GLY A 78 25.25 -23.16 -0.76
CA GLY A 78 25.36 -24.57 -0.44
C GLY A 78 25.84 -25.38 -1.64
N SER A 79 27.11 -25.17 -2.00
CA SER A 79 28.02 -26.17 -2.58
C SER A 79 27.49 -27.03 -3.74
N SER A 80 28.01 -26.74 -4.94
CA SER A 80 28.35 -27.77 -5.92
C SER A 80 28.91 -29.02 -5.22
N ASN A 81 28.19 -30.13 -5.28
CA ASN A 81 28.75 -31.47 -5.28
C ASN A 81 27.77 -32.39 -6.04
N ASP A 82 28.21 -32.82 -7.21
CA ASP A 82 27.72 -34.01 -7.91
C ASP A 82 27.60 -35.18 -6.93
N HIS A 83 26.39 -35.65 -6.65
CA HIS A 83 26.17 -37.01 -6.19
C HIS A 83 24.92 -37.58 -6.86
N GLU A 84 25.19 -38.34 -7.92
CA GLU A 84 24.50 -39.55 -8.41
C GLU A 84 23.02 -39.76 -8.07
N GLU A 85 22.17 -39.71 -9.11
CA GLU A 85 20.81 -40.28 -9.09
C GLU A 85 20.84 -41.73 -8.58
N PRO A 86 20.04 -42.10 -7.55
CA PRO A 86 19.77 -43.50 -7.30
C PRO A 86 18.90 -44.03 -8.44
N LEU A 87 19.47 -44.93 -9.24
CA LEU A 87 18.78 -45.72 -10.26
C LEU A 87 17.49 -46.32 -9.68
N ASP A 88 16.36 -45.91 -10.25
CA ASP A 88 15.03 -46.49 -10.04
C ASP A 88 15.06 -47.97 -10.47
N ASN A 89 15.19 -48.86 -9.49
CA ASN A 89 14.97 -50.29 -9.67
C ASN A 89 13.60 -50.69 -9.12
N ALA A 90 12.54 -50.20 -9.78
CA ALA A 90 11.24 -50.84 -9.74
C ALA A 90 11.34 -52.27 -10.31
N THR A 91 11.57 -53.24 -9.44
CA THR A 91 11.26 -54.66 -9.67
C THR A 91 10.70 -55.22 -8.37
N LEU A 92 9.37 -55.37 -8.32
CA LEU A 92 8.65 -56.45 -7.64
C LEU A 92 7.21 -56.51 -8.16
#